data_AF-A0A495A3A1-F1
#
_entry.id   AF-A0A495A3A1-F1
#
_cell.length_a   1.000
_cell.length_b   1.000
_cell.length_c   1.000
_cell.angle_alpha   90.00
_cell.angle_beta   90.00
_cell.angle_gamma   90.00
#
_symmetry.space_group_name_H-M   'P 1'
#
loop_
_entity.id
_entity.type
_entity.pdbx_description
1 polymer ?
#
loop_
_entity_poly.entity_id
_entity_poly.type
_entity_poly.pdbx_seq_one_letter_code
_entity_poly.pdbx_strand_id
1 'polypeptide(L)' 'MSLDQLAKKRWLTIPSNTRKKVEENVYCGNCGVTTIVNYEVDSSNFRVFLEGYCEKCGSKVMRVVG' A
#
# COMPACT_ATOMS: atom_id res chain seq x y z
N MET A 1 13.95 -15.36 -8.29
CA MET A 1 13.69 -14.07 -7.62
C MET A 1 12.28 -14.12 -7.07
N SER A 2 12.09 -14.00 -5.76
CA SER A 2 10.74 -13.94 -5.18
C SER A 2 10.01 -12.72 -5.74
N LEU A 3 8.73 -12.85 -6.08
CA LEU A 3 7.87 -11.77 -6.60
C LEU A 3 7.95 -10.51 -5.71
N ASP A 4 8.20 -10.70 -4.41
CA ASP A 4 8.36 -9.68 -3.38
C ASP A 4 9.47 -8.65 -3.64
N GLN A 5 10.60 -9.05 -4.23
CA GLN A 5 11.71 -8.12 -4.45
C GLN A 5 11.44 -7.13 -5.58
N LEU A 6 10.74 -7.56 -6.63
CA LEU A 6 10.36 -6.69 -7.74
C LEU A 6 9.27 -5.70 -7.31
N ALA A 7 8.33 -6.17 -6.48
CA ALA A 7 7.28 -5.34 -5.90
C ALA A 7 7.83 -4.20 -5.05
N LYS A 8 8.72 -4.54 -4.10
CA LYS A 8 9.42 -3.54 -3.28
C LYS A 8 10.24 -2.57 -4.13
N LYS A 9 10.95 -3.06 -5.16
CA LYS A 9 11.70 -2.18 -6.07
C LYS A 9 10.78 -1.18 -6.77
N ARG A 10 9.65 -1.63 -7.35
CA ARG A 10 8.67 -0.75 -8.01
C ARG A 10 8.09 0.27 -7.04
N TRP A 11 7.71 -0.14 -5.84
CA TRP A 11 7.26 0.78 -4.82
C TRP A 11 8.31 1.83 -4.48
N LEU A 12 9.56 1.42 -4.28
CA LEU A 12 10.67 2.32 -3.95
C LEU A 12 11.07 3.26 -5.10
N THR A 13 10.75 2.94 -6.37
CA THR A 13 10.93 3.88 -7.48
C THR A 13 9.98 5.09 -7.41
N ILE A 14 8.87 4.97 -6.69
CA ILE A 14 7.95 6.08 -6.47
C ILE A 14 8.60 7.05 -5.47
N PRO A 15 8.61 8.36 -5.73
CA PRO A 15 9.14 9.35 -4.81
C PRO A 15 8.51 9.23 -3.43
N SER A 16 9.29 9.44 -2.37
CA SER A 16 8.82 9.32 -0.99
C SER A 16 7.59 10.19 -0.69
N ASN A 17 7.52 11.40 -1.26
CA ASN A 17 6.37 12.27 -1.12
C ASN A 17 5.09 11.68 -1.74
N THR A 18 5.21 11.03 -2.90
CA THR A 18 4.09 10.35 -3.55
C THR A 18 3.68 9.10 -2.80
N ARG A 19 4.67 8.33 -2.28
CA ARG A 19 4.40 7.16 -1.43
C ARG A 19 3.61 7.55 -0.18
N LYS A 20 4.01 8.61 0.53
CA LYS A 20 3.27 9.10 1.70
C LYS A 20 1.82 9.44 1.38
N LYS A 21 1.58 10.18 0.29
CA LYS A 21 0.21 10.49 -0.14
C LYS A 21 -0.62 9.25 -0.44
N VAL A 22 -0.01 8.18 -0.96
CA VAL A 22 -0.68 6.91 -1.22
C VAL A 22 -0.94 6.16 0.09
N GLU A 23 0.03 6.16 1.01
CA GLU A 23 -0.07 5.53 2.34
C GLU A 23 -1.16 6.19 3.18
N GLU A 24 -1.28 7.52 3.15
CA GLU A 24 -2.26 8.34 3.88
C GLU A 24 -3.65 8.35 3.21
N ASN A 25 -3.75 7.84 1.98
CA ASN A 25 -4.97 7.83 1.19
C ASN A 25 -5.38 6.39 0.83
N VAL A 26 -5.69 5.62 1.87
CA VAL A 26 -6.24 4.28 1.78
C VAL A 26 -7.67 4.28 2.29
N TYR A 27 -8.56 3.59 1.57
CA TYR A 27 -9.94 3.47 1.98
C TYR A 27 -10.12 2.28 2.92
N CYS A 28 -10.60 2.56 4.12
CA CYS A 28 -11.10 1.59 5.07
C CYS A 28 -12.62 1.57 5.00
N GLY A 29 -13.22 0.38 4.81
CA GLY A 29 -14.68 0.24 4.79
C GLY A 29 -15.38 0.68 6.09
N ASN A 30 -14.66 0.74 7.21
CA ASN A 30 -15.20 1.15 8.51
C ASN A 30 -14.95 2.63 8.85
N CYS A 31 -13.81 3.19 8.42
CA CYS A 31 -13.37 4.53 8.84
C CYS A 31 -13.34 5.57 7.70
N GLY A 32 -13.58 5.16 6.46
CA GLY A 32 -13.35 5.98 5.28
C GLY A 32 -11.85 6.11 4.99
N VAL A 33 -11.37 7.33 4.71
CA VAL A 33 -9.96 7.56 4.40
C VAL A 33 -9.09 7.39 5.66
N THR A 34 -8.01 6.63 5.52
CA THR A 34 -7.05 6.31 6.57
C THR A 34 -5.64 6.16 6.02
N THR A 35 -4.68 6.20 6.94
CA THR A 35 -3.32 5.75 6.72
C THR A 35 -3.24 4.23 6.80
N ILE A 36 -2.51 3.60 5.89
CA ILE A 36 -2.14 2.19 5.95
C ILE A 36 -0.86 2.01 6.76
N VAL A 37 -0.87 1.06 7.69
CA VAL A 37 0.27 0.71 8.55
C VAL A 37 0.55 -0.79 8.48
N ASN A 38 1.79 -1.19 8.81
CA ASN A 38 2.25 -2.59 8.80
C ASN A 38 1.90 -3.32 7.51
N TYR A 39 2.20 -2.70 6.37
CA TYR A 39 1.81 -3.22 5.07
C TYR A 39 2.93 -4.01 4.38
N GLU A 40 2.51 -4.96 3.56
CA GLU A 40 3.34 -5.67 2.60
C GLU A 40 3.10 -5.12 1.19
N VAL A 41 4.13 -5.23 0.35
CA VAL A 41 4.11 -4.74 -1.02
C VAL A 41 4.15 -5.94 -1.95
N ASP A 42 3.05 -6.16 -2.67
CA ASP A 42 2.96 -7.14 -3.74
C ASP A 42 2.97 -6.42 -5.10
N SER A 43 3.35 -7.12 -6.16
CA SER A 43 3.15 -6.62 -7.51
C SER A 43 2.74 -7.74 -8.45
N SER A 44 1.62 -7.53 -9.12
CA SER A 44 1.07 -8.45 -10.11
C SER A 44 0.59 -7.68 -11.33
N ASN A 45 0.84 -8.21 -12.54
CA ASN A 45 0.41 -7.60 -13.81
C ASN A 45 0.69 -6.09 -13.91
N PHE A 46 1.94 -5.68 -13.64
CA PHE A 46 2.42 -4.30 -13.67
C PHE A 46 1.81 -3.34 -12.63
N ARG A 47 0.92 -3.82 -11.76
CA ARG A 47 0.34 -3.04 -10.66
C ARG A 47 1.05 -3.35 -9.35
N VAL A 48 1.11 -2.37 -8.47
CA VAL A 48 1.63 -2.53 -7.10
C VAL A 48 0.45 -2.55 -6.14
N PHE A 49 0.48 -3.48 -5.19
CA PHE A 49 -0.55 -3.66 -4.19
C PHE A 49 0.09 -3.46 -2.81
N LEU A 50 -0.55 -2.63 -1.99
CA LEU A 50 -0.22 -2.48 -0.59
C LEU A 50 -1.32 -3.16 0.22
N GLU A 51 -0.96 -4.21 0.95
CA GLU A 51 -1.89 -4.90 1.85
C GLU A 51 -1.42 -4.73 3.28
N GLY A 52 -2.27 -4.22 4.15
CA GLY A 52 -1.90 -3.86 5.51
C GLY A 52 -3.12 -3.54 6.36
N TYR A 53 -2.95 -2.65 7.33
CA TYR A 53 -3.95 -2.38 8.34
C TYR A 53 -4.31 -0.90 8.41
N CYS A 54 -5.57 -0.62 8.73
CA CYS A 54 -6.07 0.71 9.02
C CYS A 54 -5.44 1.22 10.33
N GLU A 55 -4.78 2.36 10.29
CA GLU A 55 -4.23 3.01 11.49
C GLU A 55 -5.30 3.29 12.57
N LYS A 56 -6.53 3.62 12.16
CA LYS A 56 -7.61 4.02 13.09
C LYS A 56 -8.27 2.86 13.82
N CYS A 57 -8.52 1.74 13.14
CA CYS A 57 -9.33 0.63 13.68
C CYS A 57 -8.66 -0.74 13.58
N GLY A 58 -7.46 -0.84 13.00
CA GLY A 58 -6.75 -2.10 12.83
C GLY A 58 -7.39 -3.08 11.84
N SER A 59 -8.44 -2.69 11.11
CA SER A 59 -9.04 -3.54 10.08
C SER A 59 -8.11 -3.70 8.88
N LYS A 60 -8.17 -4.86 8.22
CA LYS A 60 -7.43 -5.08 6.98
C LYS A 60 -7.86 -4.09 5.90
N VAL A 61 -6.88 -3.50 5.22
CA VAL A 61 -7.08 -2.59 4.10
C VAL A 61 -6.12 -2.92 2.97
N MET A 62 -6.53 -2.59 1.75
CA MET A 62 -5.74 -2.84 0.55
C MET A 62 -5.77 -1.60 -0.35
N ARG A 63 -4.61 -1.20 -0.88
CA ARG A 63 -4.49 -0.11 -1.84
C ARG A 63 -3.79 -0.58 -3.09
N VAL A 64 -4.43 -0.37 -4.24
CA VAL A 64 -3.81 -0.55 -5.55
C VAL A 64 -3.13 0.76 -5.95
N VAL A 65 -1.88 0.67 -6.36
CA VAL A 65 -1.07 1.77 -6.88
C VAL A 65 -0.86 1.52 -8.37
N GLY A 66 -1.29 2.48 -9.19
CA GLY A 66 -1.22 2.45 -10.65
C GLY A 66 -0.98 3.82 -11.23
#